data_AF-A0A1I4DDI6-F1
#
_entry.id   AF-A0A1I4DDI6-F1
#
_cell.length_a   1.000
_cell.length_b   1.000
_cell.length_c   1.000
_cell.angle_alpha   90.00
_cell.angle_beta   90.00
_cell.angle_gamma   90.00
#
_symmetry.space_group_name_H-M   'P 1'
#
loop_
_entity.id
_entity.type
_entity.pdbx_description
1 polymer ?
#
loop_
_entity_poly.entity_id
_entity_poly.type
_entity_poly.pdbx_seq_one_letter_code
_entity_poly.pdbx_strand_id
1 'polypeptide(L)'
;MYRIIRRKWGVLFTGRVSMISKHRDKVSKQQFLLLLISVGALFVMIFLFSLSTTLSEWYMRVIYPVVAIVLSFISNIFSFSLYDIFLIVAVLLLIKLILFVIMRKISFSKFLFSLIRFMMVIVFWFYFSWGIAYFREDFYGRSDVEEMAFDPEIFRDFAVRFIDRANLYYTDCTDMDRQEVRREIELSYRIMYETLRISYPNGKRNPKPMMFESVYSKMGVSGYFGPFFNEIHVNNYSLNFTYPFTLAHEMAHQFGIATESEANLYAFVVCTRSGNEKIRYSAYLSTLRYVLNDTHKFLPEEYESLVSSIRPEIIADLRRNREHWLAARDESLSDVQDRVYDAYLKTNKVSSGQDNYSEVVGLLISSYDIFTESPL
;
A
#
# COMPACT_ATOMS: atom_id res chain seq x y z
N MET A 1 -44.16 -17.25 -63.38
CA MET A 1 -43.99 -16.52 -62.11
C MET A 1 -42.65 -16.88 -61.43
N TYR A 2 -41.50 -16.59 -62.05
CA TYR A 2 -40.18 -16.43 -61.38
C TYR A 2 -39.23 -15.57 -62.24
N ARG A 3 -39.83 -14.67 -63.04
CA ARG A 3 -39.15 -13.69 -63.91
C ARG A 3 -39.06 -12.31 -63.23
N ILE A 4 -39.22 -12.26 -61.89
CA ILE A 4 -39.23 -11.04 -61.06
C ILE A 4 -38.27 -11.11 -59.84
N ILE A 5 -37.53 -12.22 -59.63
CA ILE A 5 -36.61 -12.35 -58.47
C ILE A 5 -35.11 -12.37 -58.87
N ARG A 6 -34.77 -12.46 -60.16
CA ARG A 6 -33.36 -12.43 -60.62
C ARG A 6 -32.81 -11.04 -60.98
N ARG A 7 -33.56 -9.96 -60.72
CA ARG A 7 -33.13 -8.57 -61.02
C ARG A 7 -32.70 -7.74 -59.79
N LYS A 8 -32.43 -8.40 -58.66
CA LYS A 8 -31.87 -7.76 -57.43
C LYS A 8 -30.52 -8.32 -56.97
N TRP A 9 -29.83 -9.11 -57.79
CA TRP A 9 -28.55 -9.74 -57.45
C TRP A 9 -27.46 -9.54 -58.52
N GLY A 10 -27.51 -8.42 -59.26
CA GLY A 10 -26.57 -8.18 -60.38
C GLY A 10 -26.04 -6.75 -60.50
N VAL A 11 -26.34 -5.86 -59.55
CA VAL A 11 -25.82 -4.49 -59.54
C VAL A 11 -25.55 -4.11 -58.08
N LEU A 12 -24.31 -4.30 -57.66
CA LEU A 12 -23.63 -3.66 -56.52
C LEU A 12 -22.17 -4.15 -56.38
N PHE A 13 -21.73 -5.09 -57.21
CA PHE A 13 -20.32 -5.27 -57.55
C PHE A 13 -19.86 -4.19 -58.53
N THR A 14 -19.69 -2.96 -58.04
CA THR A 14 -18.89 -1.86 -58.63
C THR A 14 -19.19 -0.61 -57.80
N GLY A 15 -18.66 -0.59 -56.59
CA GLY A 15 -18.96 0.48 -55.65
C GLY A 15 -17.94 0.52 -54.55
N ARG A 16 -16.72 0.92 -54.92
CA ARG A 16 -15.74 1.55 -54.03
C ARG A 16 -15.62 0.82 -52.68
N VAL A 17 -14.71 -0.14 -52.60
CA VAL A 17 -13.96 -0.32 -51.34
C VAL A 17 -13.39 1.06 -51.08
N SER A 18 -14.08 1.85 -50.26
CA SER A 18 -13.56 3.12 -49.84
C SER A 18 -12.26 2.75 -49.15
N MET A 19 -11.16 3.11 -49.78
CA MET A 19 -9.95 3.49 -49.07
C MET A 19 -10.38 4.58 -48.09
N ILE A 20 -10.99 4.18 -46.98
CA ILE A 20 -11.00 4.95 -45.74
C ILE A 20 -9.54 4.91 -45.32
N SER A 21 -8.81 5.83 -45.93
CA SER A 21 -7.69 6.54 -45.37
C SER A 21 -6.86 5.72 -44.39
N LYS A 22 -5.92 4.93 -44.94
CA LYS A 22 -4.68 4.57 -44.25
C LYS A 22 -3.93 5.82 -43.71
N HIS A 23 -4.34 7.02 -44.13
CA HIS A 23 -3.82 8.32 -43.70
C HIS A 23 -4.45 8.88 -42.42
N ARG A 24 -5.57 8.34 -41.89
CA ARG A 24 -6.18 8.83 -40.63
C ARG A 24 -5.67 8.15 -39.35
N ASP A 25 -4.82 7.14 -39.48
CA ASP A 25 -4.30 6.35 -38.36
C ASP A 25 -2.87 6.68 -37.93
N LYS A 26 -2.26 7.72 -38.53
CA LYS A 26 -0.95 8.23 -38.12
C LYS A 26 -1.13 9.44 -37.21
N VAL A 27 -0.51 9.35 -36.03
CA VAL A 27 -0.39 10.48 -35.10
C VAL A 27 0.48 11.56 -35.75
N SER A 28 0.06 12.82 -35.66
CA SER A 28 0.85 13.92 -36.23
C SER A 28 2.15 14.11 -35.45
N LYS A 29 3.20 14.60 -36.12
CA LYS A 29 4.48 14.91 -35.46
C LYS A 29 4.30 15.90 -34.30
N GLN A 30 3.42 16.89 -34.47
CA GLN A 30 3.09 17.88 -33.45
C GLN A 30 2.47 17.25 -32.21
N GLN A 31 1.51 16.33 -32.36
CA GLN A 31 0.91 15.62 -31.23
C GLN A 31 1.94 14.77 -30.47
N PHE A 32 2.81 14.07 -31.20
CA PHE A 32 3.86 13.26 -30.59
C PHE A 32 4.87 14.13 -29.82
N LEU A 33 5.27 15.27 -30.40
CA LEU A 33 6.13 16.25 -29.74
C LEU A 33 5.51 16.79 -28.46
N LEU A 34 4.23 17.17 -28.48
CA LEU A 34 3.51 17.64 -27.29
C LEU A 34 3.44 16.56 -26.20
N LEU A 35 3.23 15.30 -26.57
CA LEU A 35 3.26 14.19 -25.61
C LEU A 35 4.65 14.04 -24.98
N LEU A 36 5.72 14.11 -25.77
CA LEU A 36 7.09 14.03 -25.24
C LEU A 36 7.43 15.21 -24.33
N ILE A 37 6.99 16.43 -24.66
CA ILE A 37 7.13 17.60 -23.79
C ILE A 37 6.38 17.38 -22.47
N SER A 38 5.16 16.84 -22.53
CA SER A 38 4.35 16.56 -21.34
C SER A 38 5.00 15.50 -20.45
N VAL A 39 5.54 14.44 -21.05
CA VAL A 39 6.31 13.40 -20.36
C VAL A 39 7.58 14.00 -19.73
N GLY A 40 8.32 14.83 -20.47
CA GLY A 40 9.50 15.53 -19.95
C GLY A 40 9.16 16.43 -18.75
N ALA A 41 8.06 17.19 -18.84
CA ALA A 41 7.58 18.02 -17.75
C ALA A 41 7.18 17.19 -16.51
N LEU A 42 6.54 16.03 -16.71
CA LEU A 42 6.21 15.09 -15.64
C LEU A 42 7.48 14.57 -14.94
N PHE A 43 8.49 14.16 -15.71
CA PHE A 43 9.77 13.72 -15.15
C PHE A 43 10.49 14.83 -14.40
N VAL A 44 10.51 16.05 -14.93
CA VAL A 44 11.08 17.22 -14.23
C VAL A 44 10.34 17.47 -12.92
N MET A 45 9.01 17.41 -12.92
CA MET A 45 8.21 17.58 -11.69
C MET A 45 8.58 16.53 -10.63
N ILE A 46 8.57 15.24 -10.98
CA ILE A 46 8.96 14.15 -10.07
C ILE A 46 10.40 14.35 -9.57
N PHE A 47 11.31 14.72 -10.46
CA PHE A 47 12.70 14.97 -10.12
C PHE A 47 12.86 16.11 -9.11
N LEU A 48 12.15 17.23 -9.29
CA LEU A 48 12.17 18.36 -8.37
C LEU A 48 11.68 17.97 -6.96
N PHE A 49 10.58 17.22 -6.86
CA PHE A 49 10.13 16.70 -5.56
C PHE A 49 11.14 15.73 -4.95
N SER A 50 11.75 14.86 -5.76
CA SER A 50 12.76 13.90 -5.27
C SER A 50 14.06 14.53 -4.78
N LEU A 51 14.30 15.82 -5.09
CA LEU A 51 15.47 16.59 -4.65
C LEU A 51 15.20 17.46 -3.42
N SER A 52 13.94 17.72 -3.09
CA SER A 52 13.57 18.65 -2.02
C SER A 52 12.53 18.04 -1.10
N THR A 53 13.01 17.54 0.04
CA THR A 53 12.14 17.07 1.11
C THR A 53 11.20 18.16 1.61
N THR A 54 11.67 19.42 1.70
CA THR A 54 10.83 20.58 2.06
C THR A 54 9.65 20.78 1.10
N LEU A 55 9.87 20.63 -0.21
CA LEU A 55 8.80 20.75 -1.21
C LEU A 55 7.80 19.59 -1.07
N SER A 56 8.29 18.37 -0.84
CA SER A 56 7.47 17.18 -0.61
C SER A 56 6.65 17.30 0.67
N GLU A 57 7.24 17.78 1.78
CA GLU A 57 6.54 18.05 3.04
C GLU A 57 5.47 19.12 2.87
N TRP A 58 5.77 20.22 2.17
CA TRP A 58 4.78 21.26 1.87
C TRP A 58 3.58 20.67 1.10
N TYR A 59 3.85 19.88 0.07
CA TYR A 59 2.79 19.23 -0.71
C TYR A 59 1.96 18.28 0.17
N MET A 60 2.62 17.43 0.95
CA MET A 60 1.97 16.40 1.77
C MET A 60 1.19 16.98 2.96
N ARG A 61 1.56 18.17 3.46
CA ARG A 61 0.87 18.87 4.55
C ARG A 61 -0.24 19.80 4.05
N VAL A 62 -0.11 20.37 2.85
CA VAL A 62 -1.02 21.42 2.36
C VAL A 62 -1.95 20.92 1.25
N ILE A 63 -1.42 20.21 0.25
CA ILE A 63 -2.18 19.82 -0.96
C ILE A 63 -2.78 18.43 -0.80
N TYR A 64 -1.99 17.45 -0.37
CA TYR A 64 -2.42 16.06 -0.25
C TYR A 64 -3.68 15.88 0.63
N PRO A 65 -3.84 16.55 1.79
CA PRO A 65 -5.04 16.35 2.61
C PRO A 65 -6.33 16.73 1.87
N VAL A 66 -6.29 17.76 1.01
CA VAL A 66 -7.42 18.14 0.16
C VAL A 66 -7.70 17.07 -0.88
N VAL A 67 -6.65 16.57 -1.54
CA VAL A 67 -6.76 15.48 -2.53
C VAL A 67 -7.36 14.23 -1.88
N ALA A 68 -6.85 13.80 -0.73
CA ALA A 68 -7.34 12.65 0.02
C ALA A 68 -8.80 12.83 0.48
N ILE A 69 -9.19 14.02 0.97
CA ILE A 69 -10.59 14.31 1.30
C ILE A 69 -11.50 14.14 0.08
N VAL A 70 -11.12 14.71 -1.07
CA VAL A 70 -11.93 14.61 -2.30
C VAL A 70 -12.01 13.16 -2.79
N LEU A 71 -10.88 12.45 -2.86
CA LEU A 71 -10.84 11.08 -3.36
C LEU A 71 -11.58 10.12 -2.45
N SER A 72 -11.33 10.18 -1.14
CA SER A 72 -12.04 9.34 -0.18
C SER A 72 -13.53 9.69 -0.11
N PHE A 73 -13.93 10.96 -0.30
CA PHE A 73 -15.34 11.32 -0.39
C PHE A 73 -16.01 10.64 -1.59
N ILE A 74 -15.41 10.73 -2.78
CA ILE A 74 -15.92 10.09 -4.00
C ILE A 74 -15.97 8.57 -3.82
N SER A 75 -14.90 7.96 -3.31
CA SER A 75 -14.84 6.53 -3.05
C SER A 75 -15.93 6.08 -2.08
N ASN A 76 -16.20 6.83 -1.01
CA ASN A 76 -17.20 6.48 0.00
C ASN A 76 -18.66 6.50 -0.50
N ILE A 77 -18.93 7.06 -1.68
CA ILE A 77 -20.26 6.95 -2.32
C ILE A 77 -20.55 5.49 -2.73
N PHE A 78 -19.51 4.71 -3.03
CA PHE A 78 -19.63 3.34 -3.52
C PHE A 78 -19.28 2.33 -2.44
N SER A 79 -19.95 1.18 -2.39
CA SER A 79 -19.67 0.11 -1.41
C SER A 79 -18.56 -0.85 -1.86
N PHE A 80 -18.08 -0.72 -3.09
CA PHE A 80 -17.01 -1.53 -3.69
C PHE A 80 -15.73 -0.70 -3.88
N SER A 81 -14.61 -1.38 -4.13
CA SER A 81 -13.31 -0.75 -4.40
C SER A 81 -13.27 -0.10 -5.79
N LEU A 82 -13.12 1.22 -5.85
CA LEU A 82 -12.85 1.92 -7.11
C LEU A 82 -11.43 1.66 -7.60
N TYR A 83 -10.50 1.43 -6.67
CA TYR A 83 -9.13 1.08 -6.97
C TYR A 83 -9.04 -0.25 -7.74
N ASP A 84 -9.70 -1.30 -7.28
CA ASP A 84 -9.69 -2.60 -7.95
C ASP A 84 -10.34 -2.51 -9.34
N ILE A 85 -11.47 -1.81 -9.47
CA ILE A 85 -12.11 -1.55 -10.77
C ILE A 85 -11.16 -0.79 -11.70
N PHE A 86 -10.48 0.22 -11.19
CA PHE A 86 -9.51 0.98 -11.96
C PHE A 86 -8.37 0.09 -12.47
N LEU A 87 -7.83 -0.81 -11.64
CA LEU A 87 -6.81 -1.77 -12.07
C LEU A 87 -7.33 -2.71 -13.15
N ILE A 88 -8.55 -3.26 -13.00
CA ILE A 88 -9.18 -4.13 -14.00
C ILE A 88 -9.32 -3.37 -15.33
N VAL A 89 -9.89 -2.16 -15.29
CA VAL A 89 -10.10 -1.34 -16.49
C VAL A 89 -8.77 -0.98 -17.14
N ALA A 90 -7.74 -0.61 -16.36
CA ALA A 90 -6.40 -0.32 -16.85
C ALA A 90 -5.80 -1.53 -17.60
N VAL A 91 -5.90 -2.73 -17.03
CA VAL A 91 -5.43 -3.98 -17.66
C VAL A 91 -6.21 -4.28 -18.94
N LEU A 92 -7.55 -4.17 -18.92
CA LEU A 92 -8.38 -4.42 -20.10
C LEU A 92 -8.08 -3.42 -21.24
N LEU A 93 -7.83 -2.16 -20.91
CA LEU A 93 -7.42 -1.14 -21.89
C LEU A 93 -6.05 -1.45 -22.49
N LEU A 94 -5.10 -1.92 -21.68
CA LEU A 94 -3.78 -2.34 -22.14
C LEU A 94 -3.85 -3.57 -23.06
N ILE A 95 -4.61 -4.60 -22.66
CA ILE A 95 -4.86 -5.79 -23.49
C ILE A 95 -5.50 -5.39 -24.82
N LYS A 96 -6.54 -4.56 -24.79
CA LYS A 96 -7.19 -4.03 -26.00
C LYS A 96 -6.18 -3.33 -26.91
N LEU A 97 -5.32 -2.48 -26.34
CA LEU A 97 -4.29 -1.75 -27.10
C LEU A 97 -3.29 -2.70 -27.78
N ILE A 98 -2.85 -3.74 -27.06
CA ILE A 98 -1.96 -4.79 -27.58
C ILE A 98 -2.65 -5.60 -28.69
N LEU A 99 -3.87 -6.06 -28.46
CA LEU A 99 -4.63 -6.82 -29.46
C LEU A 99 -4.85 -5.99 -30.73
N PHE A 100 -5.14 -4.69 -30.60
CA PHE A 100 -5.37 -3.82 -31.76
C PHE A 100 -4.11 -3.65 -32.63
N VAL A 101 -2.92 -3.59 -32.03
CA VAL A 101 -1.67 -3.52 -32.83
C VAL A 101 -1.35 -4.87 -33.47
N ILE A 102 -1.55 -5.99 -32.76
CA ILE A 102 -1.34 -7.36 -33.29
C ILE A 102 -2.29 -7.64 -34.45
N MET A 103 -3.56 -7.31 -34.30
CA MET A 103 -4.60 -7.45 -35.32
C MET A 103 -4.49 -6.41 -36.45
N ARG A 104 -3.44 -5.56 -36.43
CA ARG A 104 -3.17 -4.49 -37.41
C ARG A 104 -4.35 -3.51 -37.56
N LYS A 105 -5.14 -3.33 -36.50
CA LYS A 105 -6.25 -2.35 -36.43
C LYS A 105 -5.76 -0.94 -36.14
N ILE A 106 -4.54 -0.79 -35.62
CA ILE A 106 -3.85 0.49 -35.43
C ILE A 106 -2.40 0.39 -35.91
N SER A 107 -1.81 1.53 -36.28
CA SER A 107 -0.38 1.61 -36.60
C SER A 107 0.48 1.47 -35.34
N PHE A 108 1.72 0.97 -35.48
CA PHE A 108 2.66 0.87 -34.36
C PHE A 108 2.94 2.24 -33.71
N SER A 109 3.00 3.32 -34.50
CA SER A 109 3.16 4.69 -33.99
C SER A 109 1.97 5.11 -33.12
N LYS A 110 0.72 4.78 -33.52
CA LYS A 110 -0.49 5.06 -32.74
C LYS A 110 -0.56 4.21 -31.48
N PHE A 111 -0.09 2.95 -31.55
CA PHE A 111 0.09 2.09 -30.38
C PHE A 111 1.04 2.73 -29.37
N LEU A 112 2.26 3.08 -29.79
CA LEU A 112 3.28 3.67 -28.92
C LEU A 112 2.81 5.00 -28.31
N PHE A 113 2.21 5.88 -29.11
CA PHE A 113 1.63 7.13 -28.60
C PHE A 113 0.57 6.88 -27.52
N SER A 114 -0.34 5.92 -27.77
CA SER A 114 -1.40 5.60 -26.81
C SER A 114 -0.85 4.96 -25.53
N LEU A 115 0.18 4.11 -25.66
CA LEU A 115 0.85 3.46 -24.54
C LEU A 115 1.58 4.49 -23.67
N ILE A 116 2.39 5.37 -24.27
CA ILE A 116 3.10 6.44 -23.55
C ILE A 116 2.10 7.35 -22.85
N ARG A 117 1.03 7.78 -23.54
CA ARG A 117 0.00 8.62 -22.93
C ARG A 117 -0.71 7.91 -21.77
N PHE A 118 -1.02 6.63 -21.91
CA PHE A 118 -1.65 5.84 -20.87
C PHE A 118 -0.75 5.73 -19.64
N MET A 119 0.54 5.40 -19.82
CA MET A 119 1.52 5.36 -18.74
C MET A 119 1.70 6.73 -18.08
N MET A 120 1.81 7.80 -18.87
CA MET A 120 1.94 9.17 -18.36
C MET A 120 0.76 9.55 -17.45
N VAL A 121 -0.47 9.23 -17.84
CA VAL A 121 -1.66 9.51 -17.01
C VAL A 121 -1.62 8.73 -15.69
N ILE A 122 -1.25 7.45 -15.73
CA ILE A 122 -1.16 6.64 -14.51
C ILE A 122 -0.06 7.17 -13.58
N VAL A 123 1.12 7.46 -14.11
CA VAL A 123 2.26 7.97 -13.32
C VAL A 123 1.95 9.34 -12.74
N PHE A 124 1.40 10.25 -13.55
CA PHE A 124 0.96 11.56 -13.06
C PHE A 124 -0.08 11.42 -11.95
N TRP A 125 -1.09 10.58 -12.16
CA TRP A 125 -2.15 10.38 -11.18
C TRP A 125 -1.62 9.76 -9.89
N PHE A 126 -0.72 8.79 -9.97
CA PHE A 126 -0.08 8.19 -8.81
C PHE A 126 0.69 9.22 -7.98
N TYR A 127 1.60 9.98 -8.59
CA TYR A 127 2.38 10.98 -7.88
C TYR A 127 1.49 12.11 -7.34
N PHE A 128 0.56 12.61 -8.15
CA PHE A 128 -0.39 13.62 -7.70
C PHE A 128 -1.36 13.12 -6.62
N SER A 129 -1.72 11.84 -6.59
CA SER A 129 -2.66 11.36 -5.57
C SER A 129 -1.97 10.97 -4.29
N TRP A 130 -0.72 10.48 -4.33
CA TRP A 130 -0.03 9.97 -3.14
C TRP A 130 1.49 9.83 -3.28
N GLY A 131 2.02 9.51 -4.46
CA GLY A 131 3.41 9.07 -4.64
C GLY A 131 4.49 10.08 -4.24
N ILE A 132 4.17 11.36 -4.06
CA ILE A 132 5.07 12.34 -3.43
C ILE A 132 5.44 11.97 -1.98
N ALA A 133 4.63 11.14 -1.32
CA ALA A 133 4.89 10.61 0.01
C ALA A 133 6.25 9.89 0.13
N TYR A 134 6.78 9.31 -0.95
CA TYR A 134 8.12 8.68 -0.96
C TYR A 134 9.28 9.66 -0.89
N PHE A 135 9.06 10.95 -1.13
CA PHE A 135 10.10 11.99 -1.14
C PHE A 135 10.06 12.88 0.10
N ARG A 136 9.26 12.49 1.10
CA ARG A 136 9.19 13.13 2.41
C ARG A 136 10.50 12.92 3.18
N GLU A 137 10.64 13.67 4.26
CA GLU A 137 11.63 13.34 5.29
C GLU A 137 11.32 11.97 5.88
N ASP A 138 12.34 11.28 6.40
CA ASP A 138 12.14 10.05 7.15
C ASP A 138 11.40 10.32 8.47
N PHE A 139 11.17 9.26 9.25
CA PHE A 139 10.49 9.38 10.53
C PHE A 139 11.21 10.34 11.49
N TYR A 140 12.54 10.29 11.57
CA TYR A 140 13.33 11.09 12.51
C TYR A 140 13.31 12.57 12.14
N GLY A 141 13.44 12.92 10.86
CA GLY A 141 13.33 14.32 10.40
C GLY A 141 11.94 14.93 10.63
N ARG A 142 10.89 14.11 10.59
CA ARG A 142 9.50 14.55 10.83
C ARG A 142 9.09 14.59 12.29
N SER A 143 9.77 13.86 13.15
CA SER A 143 9.43 13.73 14.57
C SER A 143 10.46 14.45 15.45
N ASP A 144 10.19 14.52 16.75
CA ASP A 144 11.17 15.01 17.73
C ASP A 144 11.98 13.84 18.35
N VAL A 145 12.02 12.69 17.65
CA VAL A 145 12.69 11.47 18.12
C VAL A 145 14.09 11.41 17.54
N GLU A 146 15.08 11.23 18.41
CA GLU A 146 16.47 10.99 18.01
C GLU A 146 16.66 9.49 17.68
N GLU A 147 17.34 9.22 16.56
CA GLU A 147 17.69 7.85 16.17
C GLU A 147 18.70 7.27 17.16
N MET A 148 18.33 6.15 17.80
CA MET A 148 19.24 5.43 18.65
C MET A 148 20.18 4.54 17.82
N ALA A 149 21.48 4.67 18.10
CA ALA A 149 22.49 3.80 17.52
C ALA A 149 22.28 2.35 17.97
N PHE A 150 22.74 1.41 17.14
CA PHE A 150 22.72 -0.01 17.47
C PHE A 150 23.53 -0.28 18.76
N ASP A 151 22.87 -0.91 19.74
CA ASP A 151 23.46 -1.35 21.00
C ASP A 151 22.76 -2.64 21.49
N PRO A 152 23.46 -3.80 21.48
CA PRO A 152 22.87 -5.07 21.91
C PRO A 152 22.27 -5.05 23.32
N GLU A 153 22.83 -4.27 24.25
CA GLU A 153 22.31 -4.19 25.63
C GLU A 153 21.01 -3.38 25.70
N ILE A 154 20.93 -2.27 24.95
CA ILE A 154 19.67 -1.51 24.81
C ILE A 154 18.59 -2.40 24.18
N PHE A 155 18.95 -3.15 23.13
CA PHE A 155 18.02 -4.06 22.49
C PHE A 155 17.58 -5.20 23.41
N ARG A 156 18.50 -5.73 24.22
CA ARG A 156 18.19 -6.76 25.21
C ARG A 156 17.17 -6.28 26.23
N ASP A 157 17.37 -5.10 26.82
CA ASP A 157 16.39 -4.49 27.74
C ASP A 157 15.04 -4.28 27.04
N PHE A 158 15.06 -3.71 25.84
CA PHE A 158 13.86 -3.50 25.04
C PHE A 158 13.12 -4.82 24.77
N ALA A 159 13.81 -5.89 24.37
CA ALA A 159 13.21 -7.17 24.05
C ALA A 159 12.54 -7.81 25.29
N VAL A 160 13.20 -7.75 26.45
CA VAL A 160 12.63 -8.22 27.72
C VAL A 160 11.36 -7.43 28.06
N ARG A 161 11.44 -6.08 28.07
CA ARG A 161 10.28 -5.22 28.36
C ARG A 161 9.14 -5.44 27.36
N PHE A 162 9.47 -5.60 26.07
CA PHE A 162 8.48 -5.83 25.02
C PHE A 162 7.74 -7.15 25.22
N ILE A 163 8.46 -8.24 25.54
CA ILE A 163 7.87 -9.55 25.82
C ILE A 163 6.98 -9.49 27.07
N ASP A 164 7.42 -8.82 28.14
CA ASP A 164 6.62 -8.64 29.35
C ASP A 164 5.31 -7.90 29.06
N ARG A 165 5.35 -6.85 28.24
CA ARG A 165 4.14 -6.14 27.80
C ARG A 165 3.26 -7.00 26.89
N ALA A 166 3.83 -7.76 25.97
CA ALA A 166 3.08 -8.70 25.13
C ALA A 166 2.34 -9.74 25.99
N ASN A 167 3.00 -10.27 27.02
CA ASN A 167 2.43 -11.20 27.99
C ASN A 167 1.30 -10.56 28.82
N LEU A 168 1.51 -9.32 29.27
CA LEU A 168 0.54 -8.54 30.06
C LEU A 168 -0.73 -8.26 29.26
N TYR A 169 -0.60 -7.88 27.99
CA TYR A 169 -1.73 -7.47 27.15
C TYR A 169 -2.39 -8.62 26.39
N TYR A 170 -1.97 -9.87 26.61
CA TYR A 170 -2.65 -11.02 26.02
C TYR A 170 -4.15 -11.01 26.36
N THR A 171 -4.99 -11.19 25.35
CA THR A 171 -6.43 -11.37 25.49
C THR A 171 -6.97 -12.26 24.38
N ASP A 172 -8.05 -12.98 24.67
CA ASP A 172 -8.78 -13.71 23.64
C ASP A 172 -9.43 -12.73 22.64
N CYS A 173 -9.29 -13.07 21.36
CA CYS A 173 -9.76 -12.26 20.22
C CYS A 173 -10.82 -12.97 19.39
N THR A 174 -11.39 -14.07 19.90
CA THR A 174 -12.40 -14.86 19.20
C THR A 174 -13.62 -13.99 18.84
N ASP A 175 -14.13 -13.21 19.79
CA ASP A 175 -15.23 -12.28 19.57
C ASP A 175 -14.70 -10.87 19.25
N MET A 176 -14.74 -10.46 17.99
CA MET A 176 -14.27 -9.12 17.60
C MET A 176 -15.20 -8.47 16.58
N ASP A 177 -15.75 -7.30 16.93
CA ASP A 177 -16.50 -6.47 15.99
C ASP A 177 -15.54 -5.58 15.18
N ARG A 178 -15.42 -5.85 13.88
CA ARG A 178 -14.56 -5.07 12.97
C ARG A 178 -15.00 -3.60 12.85
N GLN A 179 -16.28 -3.29 13.05
CA GLN A 179 -16.75 -1.90 13.04
C GLN A 179 -16.33 -1.14 14.30
N GLU A 180 -16.37 -1.79 15.46
CA GLU A 180 -15.80 -1.25 16.70
C GLU A 180 -14.29 -1.02 16.54
N VAL A 181 -13.55 -2.03 16.05
CA VAL A 181 -12.10 -1.92 15.80
C VAL A 181 -11.76 -0.72 14.93
N ARG A 182 -12.47 -0.52 13.82
CA ARG A 182 -12.27 0.63 12.94
C ARG A 182 -12.49 1.96 13.66
N ARG A 183 -13.55 2.07 14.48
CA ARG A 183 -13.84 3.30 15.23
C ARG A 183 -12.77 3.61 16.27
N GLU A 184 -12.30 2.59 16.99
CA GLU A 184 -11.27 2.72 18.02
C GLU A 184 -9.89 3.08 17.42
N ILE A 185 -9.52 2.52 16.26
CA ILE A 185 -8.28 2.90 15.57
C ILE A 185 -8.38 4.33 15.03
N GLU A 186 -9.51 4.71 14.43
CA GLU A 186 -9.74 6.10 13.98
C GLU A 186 -9.68 7.10 15.14
N LEU A 187 -10.23 6.74 16.30
CA LEU A 187 -10.14 7.53 17.53
C LEU A 187 -8.69 7.64 18.00
N SER A 188 -7.93 6.54 17.98
CA SER A 188 -6.52 6.53 18.37
C SER A 188 -5.68 7.43 17.47
N TYR A 189 -5.88 7.36 16.15
CA TYR A 189 -5.24 8.31 15.21
C TYR A 189 -5.64 9.76 15.46
N ARG A 190 -6.92 10.02 15.76
CA ARG A 190 -7.39 11.37 16.08
C ARG A 190 -6.75 11.91 17.35
N ILE A 191 -6.53 11.09 18.37
CA ILE A 191 -5.89 11.52 19.61
C ILE A 191 -4.39 11.76 19.37
N MET A 192 -3.75 10.86 18.63
CA MET A 192 -2.30 10.86 18.42
C MET A 192 -1.82 11.77 17.27
N TYR A 193 -2.70 12.52 16.61
CA TYR A 193 -2.35 13.18 15.34
C TYR A 193 -1.22 14.22 15.46
N GLU A 194 -1.21 14.99 16.55
CA GLU A 194 -0.14 15.97 16.81
C GLU A 194 1.17 15.28 17.13
N THR A 195 1.13 14.27 18.01
CA THR A 195 2.29 13.46 18.41
C THR A 195 2.92 12.74 17.22
N LEU A 196 2.10 12.20 16.31
CA LEU A 196 2.54 11.53 15.09
C LEU A 196 2.80 12.50 13.93
N ARG A 197 2.63 13.80 14.13
CA ARG A 197 2.87 14.86 13.13
C ARG A 197 2.13 14.59 11.80
N ILE A 198 0.93 14.02 11.88
CA ILE A 198 0.07 13.76 10.71
C ILE A 198 -0.97 14.86 10.55
N SER A 199 -1.35 15.14 9.30
CA SER A 199 -2.48 16.02 9.03
C SER A 199 -3.80 15.29 9.33
N TYR A 200 -4.65 15.88 10.17
CA TYR A 200 -5.98 15.34 10.49
C TYR A 200 -7.05 16.45 10.41
N PRO A 201 -8.23 16.20 9.80
CA PRO A 201 -8.60 14.99 9.08
C PRO A 201 -7.95 14.93 7.69
N ASN A 202 -7.49 13.75 7.28
CA ASN A 202 -6.92 13.52 5.95
C ASN A 202 -7.66 12.39 5.25
N GLY A 203 -8.79 12.70 4.62
CA GLY A 203 -9.70 11.71 4.04
C GLY A 203 -10.50 10.89 5.08
N LYS A 204 -11.34 9.99 4.57
CA LYS A 204 -12.17 9.05 5.35
C LYS A 204 -11.66 7.62 5.19
N ARG A 205 -11.16 7.04 6.28
CA ARG A 205 -10.61 5.69 6.41
C ARG A 205 -11.68 4.62 6.60
N ASN A 206 -12.53 4.42 5.59
CA ASN A 206 -13.46 3.28 5.56
C ASN A 206 -12.86 2.19 4.68
N PRO A 207 -12.57 0.99 5.23
CA PRO A 207 -12.00 -0.09 4.44
C PRO A 207 -13.00 -0.55 3.37
N LYS A 208 -12.49 -0.75 2.15
CA LYS A 208 -13.22 -1.33 1.02
C LYS A 208 -13.00 -2.83 0.96
N PRO A 209 -14.00 -3.61 0.50
CA PRO A 209 -13.80 -5.02 0.24
C PRO A 209 -12.81 -5.20 -0.91
N MET A 210 -11.93 -6.20 -0.78
CA MET A 210 -11.06 -6.65 -1.87
C MET A 210 -11.90 -7.42 -2.89
N MET A 211 -11.90 -7.01 -4.16
CA MET A 211 -12.68 -7.71 -5.21
C MET A 211 -12.16 -9.11 -5.50
N PHE A 212 -10.86 -9.35 -5.33
CA PHE A 212 -10.20 -10.63 -5.59
C PHE A 212 -9.55 -11.20 -4.33
N GLU A 213 -10.26 -11.16 -3.19
CA GLU A 213 -9.73 -11.54 -1.88
C GLU A 213 -8.99 -12.88 -1.88
N SER A 214 -9.58 -13.94 -2.47
CA SER A 214 -8.92 -15.26 -2.54
C SER A 214 -7.58 -15.25 -3.27
N VAL A 215 -7.43 -14.41 -4.31
CA VAL A 215 -6.16 -14.28 -5.05
C VAL A 215 -5.13 -13.55 -4.18
N TYR A 216 -5.54 -12.47 -3.51
CA TYR A 216 -4.68 -11.76 -2.56
C TYR A 216 -4.26 -12.64 -1.38
N SER A 217 -5.16 -13.48 -0.85
CA SER A 217 -4.82 -14.44 0.20
C SER A 217 -3.78 -15.46 -0.26
N LYS A 218 -3.90 -15.96 -1.49
CA LYS A 218 -2.92 -16.87 -2.10
C LYS A 218 -1.54 -16.24 -2.28
N MET A 219 -1.51 -14.93 -2.54
CA MET A 219 -0.29 -14.13 -2.62
C MET A 219 0.29 -13.76 -1.25
N GLY A 220 -0.43 -14.01 -0.16
CA GLY A 220 -0.01 -13.60 1.20
C GLY A 220 -0.25 -12.12 1.52
N VAL A 221 -1.10 -11.43 0.75
CA VAL A 221 -1.41 -10.00 0.94
C VAL A 221 -2.48 -9.85 2.02
N SER A 222 -2.09 -9.30 3.18
CA SER A 222 -2.99 -9.06 4.32
C SER A 222 -3.76 -7.75 4.23
N GLY A 223 -3.20 -6.75 3.54
CA GLY A 223 -3.79 -5.43 3.32
C GLY A 223 -3.12 -4.74 2.13
N TYR A 224 -3.77 -3.70 1.62
CA TYR A 224 -3.13 -2.73 0.73
C TYR A 224 -3.87 -1.40 0.69
N PHE A 225 -3.10 -0.34 0.54
CA PHE A 225 -3.59 1.00 0.26
C PHE A 225 -3.70 1.24 -1.25
N GLY A 226 -4.85 1.72 -1.68
CA GLY A 226 -5.19 2.06 -3.05
C GLY A 226 -5.03 3.56 -3.33
N PRO A 227 -3.82 4.04 -3.72
CA PRO A 227 -3.51 5.48 -3.79
C PRO A 227 -4.32 6.26 -4.82
N PHE A 228 -4.82 5.60 -5.88
CA PHE A 228 -5.56 6.26 -6.96
C PHE A 228 -6.96 6.76 -6.53
N PHE A 229 -7.53 6.18 -5.48
CA PHE A 229 -8.85 6.55 -4.93
C PHE A 229 -8.83 6.76 -3.41
N ASN A 230 -7.65 6.75 -2.79
CA ASN A 230 -7.47 6.93 -1.36
C ASN A 230 -8.28 5.89 -0.55
N GLU A 231 -8.15 4.62 -0.96
CA GLU A 231 -8.91 3.48 -0.42
C GLU A 231 -8.02 2.57 0.42
N ILE A 232 -8.55 2.02 1.51
CA ILE A 232 -7.87 1.03 2.34
C ILE A 232 -8.53 -0.32 2.10
N HIS A 233 -7.73 -1.37 2.04
CA HIS A 233 -8.21 -2.74 1.92
C HIS A 233 -7.54 -3.60 2.96
N VAL A 234 -8.32 -4.38 3.71
CA VAL A 234 -7.81 -5.38 4.65
C VAL A 234 -8.46 -6.71 4.30
N ASN A 235 -7.63 -7.74 4.19
CA ASN A 235 -8.05 -9.07 3.76
C ASN A 235 -8.90 -9.71 4.86
N ASN A 236 -10.14 -10.11 4.55
CA ASN A 236 -11.02 -10.70 5.55
C ASN A 236 -10.58 -12.11 5.95
N TYR A 237 -9.71 -12.74 5.18
CA TYR A 237 -9.01 -13.96 5.54
C TYR A 237 -8.15 -13.79 6.80
N SER A 238 -7.68 -12.58 7.12
CA SER A 238 -6.87 -12.35 8.33
C SER A 238 -7.58 -12.79 9.62
N LEU A 239 -6.83 -13.37 10.55
CA LEU A 239 -7.34 -13.72 11.87
C LEU A 239 -7.65 -12.46 12.69
N ASN A 240 -8.62 -12.55 13.60
CA ASN A 240 -9.10 -11.39 14.36
C ASN A 240 -7.97 -10.70 15.14
N PHE A 241 -7.03 -11.44 15.72
CA PHE A 241 -5.93 -10.84 16.48
C PHE A 241 -4.86 -10.13 15.62
N THR A 242 -4.83 -10.30 14.30
CA THR A 242 -3.93 -9.53 13.40
C THR A 242 -4.65 -8.41 12.65
N TYR A 243 -5.97 -8.52 12.48
CA TYR A 243 -6.78 -7.57 11.71
C TYR A 243 -6.64 -6.11 12.18
N PRO A 244 -6.71 -5.77 13.49
CA PRO A 244 -6.56 -4.38 13.94
C PRO A 244 -5.23 -3.76 13.52
N PHE A 245 -4.12 -4.47 13.70
CA PHE A 245 -2.79 -3.97 13.33
C PHE A 245 -2.69 -3.71 11.83
N THR A 246 -3.15 -4.65 10.99
CA THR A 246 -3.18 -4.45 9.53
C THR A 246 -4.06 -3.26 9.14
N LEU A 247 -5.24 -3.11 9.76
CA LEU A 247 -6.09 -1.95 9.47
C LEU A 247 -5.41 -0.62 9.84
N ALA A 248 -4.76 -0.55 11.00
CA ALA A 248 -4.02 0.63 11.40
C ALA A 248 -2.85 0.92 10.46
N HIS A 249 -2.12 -0.11 10.02
CA HIS A 249 -1.03 0.01 9.06
C HIS A 249 -1.51 0.64 7.74
N GLU A 250 -2.59 0.11 7.14
CA GLU A 250 -3.12 0.68 5.90
C GLU A 250 -3.70 2.11 6.10
N MET A 251 -4.19 2.41 7.31
CA MET A 251 -4.58 3.77 7.69
C MET A 251 -3.39 4.73 7.71
N ALA A 252 -2.21 4.28 8.16
CA ALA A 252 -0.98 5.07 8.11
C ALA A 252 -0.61 5.46 6.67
N HIS A 253 -0.71 4.52 5.72
CA HIS A 253 -0.50 4.83 4.30
C HIS A 253 -1.46 5.90 3.80
N GLN A 254 -2.74 5.84 4.19
CA GLN A 254 -3.70 6.90 3.84
C GLN A 254 -3.31 8.27 4.42
N PHE A 255 -2.57 8.35 5.52
CA PHE A 255 -1.99 9.60 6.04
C PHE A 255 -0.74 10.09 5.30
N GLY A 256 -0.28 9.35 4.28
CA GLY A 256 0.92 9.70 3.52
C GLY A 256 2.21 9.18 4.14
N ILE A 257 2.14 8.11 4.95
CA ILE A 257 3.31 7.37 5.44
C ILE A 257 3.64 6.30 4.40
N ALA A 258 4.74 6.47 3.66
CA ALA A 258 5.02 5.65 2.49
C ALA A 258 5.89 4.43 2.78
N THR A 259 6.72 4.48 3.82
CA THR A 259 7.61 3.38 4.20
C THR A 259 6.88 2.38 5.08
N GLU A 260 7.06 1.09 4.80
CA GLU A 260 6.41 -0.01 5.53
C GLU A 260 6.81 -0.07 7.00
N SER A 261 8.10 0.20 7.26
CA SER A 261 8.69 0.26 8.59
C SER A 261 8.00 1.30 9.47
N GLU A 262 7.78 2.49 8.93
CA GLU A 262 7.10 3.57 9.63
C GLU A 262 5.58 3.35 9.71
N ALA A 263 4.96 2.79 8.68
CA ALA A 263 3.55 2.38 8.75
C ALA A 263 3.31 1.35 9.86
N ASN A 264 4.24 0.40 10.05
CA ASN A 264 4.25 -0.54 11.17
C ASN A 264 4.44 0.16 12.53
N LEU A 265 5.37 1.13 12.62
CA LEU A 265 5.53 1.94 13.84
C LEU A 265 4.22 2.67 14.18
N TYR A 266 3.59 3.33 13.22
CA TYR A 266 2.37 4.09 13.44
C TYR A 266 1.23 3.15 13.86
N ALA A 267 1.09 2.01 13.19
CA ALA A 267 0.14 0.97 13.58
C ALA A 267 0.36 0.49 15.01
N PHE A 268 1.62 0.26 15.40
CA PHE A 268 1.97 -0.14 16.75
C PHE A 268 1.57 0.92 17.78
N VAL A 269 1.95 2.19 17.55
CA VAL A 269 1.67 3.30 18.47
C VAL A 269 0.16 3.52 18.64
N VAL A 270 -0.61 3.59 17.55
CA VAL A 270 -2.06 3.84 17.67
C VAL A 270 -2.79 2.66 18.27
N CYS A 271 -2.39 1.42 17.95
CA CYS A 271 -3.05 0.25 18.52
C CYS A 271 -2.73 0.06 20.00
N THR A 272 -1.49 0.31 20.44
CA THR A 272 -1.11 0.23 21.87
C THR A 272 -1.79 1.32 22.71
N ARG A 273 -2.11 2.47 22.12
CA ARG A 273 -2.86 3.56 22.75
C ARG A 273 -4.38 3.40 22.72
N SER A 274 -4.90 2.37 22.06
CA SER A 274 -6.34 2.13 22.02
C SER A 274 -6.89 1.74 23.38
N GLY A 275 -8.13 2.16 23.68
CA GLY A 275 -8.87 1.73 24.87
C GLY A 275 -9.29 0.25 24.82
N ASN A 276 -9.34 -0.35 23.63
CA ASN A 276 -9.74 -1.74 23.44
C ASN A 276 -8.55 -2.70 23.61
N GLU A 277 -8.67 -3.66 24.54
CA GLU A 277 -7.62 -4.64 24.85
C GLU A 277 -7.21 -5.52 23.68
N LYS A 278 -8.16 -5.88 22.80
CA LYS A 278 -7.89 -6.75 21.65
C LYS A 278 -7.07 -6.03 20.58
N ILE A 279 -7.26 -4.72 20.44
CA ILE A 279 -6.45 -3.87 19.56
C ILE A 279 -5.04 -3.73 20.11
N ARG A 280 -4.88 -3.50 21.43
CA ARG A 280 -3.55 -3.47 22.07
C ARG A 280 -2.81 -4.78 21.89
N TYR A 281 -3.48 -5.91 22.12
CA TYR A 281 -2.89 -7.22 21.90
C TYR A 281 -2.43 -7.42 20.46
N SER A 282 -3.26 -7.02 19.49
CA SER A 282 -2.92 -7.08 18.06
C SER A 282 -1.61 -6.37 17.73
N ALA A 283 -1.34 -5.23 18.37
CA ALA A 283 -0.09 -4.49 18.22
C ALA A 283 1.13 -5.30 18.64
N TYR A 284 1.11 -5.83 19.86
CA TYR A 284 2.21 -6.60 20.41
C TYR A 284 2.43 -7.90 19.64
N LEU A 285 1.37 -8.67 19.37
CA LEU A 285 1.48 -9.93 18.65
C LEU A 285 2.03 -9.74 17.23
N SER A 286 1.56 -8.74 16.49
CA SER A 286 1.98 -8.50 15.10
C SER A 286 3.42 -8.00 15.01
N THR A 287 3.86 -7.28 16.03
CA THR A 287 5.21 -6.70 16.09
C THR A 287 6.25 -7.66 16.69
N LEU A 288 5.82 -8.60 17.54
CA LEU A 288 6.69 -9.55 18.25
C LEU A 288 7.60 -10.34 17.30
N ARG A 289 7.15 -10.66 16.08
CA ARG A 289 7.99 -11.37 15.11
C ARG A 289 9.24 -10.59 14.72
N TYR A 290 9.16 -9.26 14.58
CA TYR A 290 10.32 -8.42 14.28
C TYR A 290 11.32 -8.45 15.43
N VAL A 291 10.83 -8.32 16.66
CA VAL A 291 11.65 -8.42 17.88
C VAL A 291 12.34 -9.78 17.95
N LEU A 292 11.61 -10.89 17.78
CA LEU A 292 12.18 -12.24 17.84
C LEU A 292 13.20 -12.54 16.74
N ASN A 293 12.97 -12.03 15.52
CA ASN A 293 13.94 -12.18 14.43
C ASN A 293 15.26 -11.48 14.77
N ASP A 294 15.18 -10.25 15.32
CA ASP A 294 16.36 -9.51 15.74
C ASP A 294 16.99 -10.13 17.00
N THR A 295 16.21 -10.69 17.92
CA THR A 295 16.72 -11.46 19.08
C THR A 295 17.51 -12.67 18.60
N HIS A 296 16.99 -13.44 17.63
CA HIS A 296 17.75 -14.56 17.05
C HIS A 296 19.06 -14.09 16.41
N LYS A 297 19.05 -12.93 15.75
CA LYS A 297 20.24 -12.40 15.05
C LYS A 297 21.29 -11.85 16.00
N PHE A 298 20.89 -11.08 17.01
CA PHE A 298 21.78 -10.26 17.83
C PHE A 298 21.98 -10.78 19.26
N LEU A 299 21.05 -11.61 19.77
CA LEU A 299 21.10 -12.21 21.10
C LEU A 299 20.91 -13.75 21.02
N PRO A 300 21.70 -14.47 20.20
CA PRO A 300 21.46 -15.89 19.93
C PRO A 300 21.55 -16.78 21.18
N GLU A 301 22.38 -16.40 22.16
CA GLU A 301 22.54 -17.14 23.43
C GLU A 301 21.31 -17.01 24.34
N GLU A 302 20.56 -15.90 24.23
CA GLU A 302 19.39 -15.61 25.07
C GLU A 302 18.07 -15.95 24.38
N TYR A 303 18.09 -16.21 23.07
CA TYR A 303 16.90 -16.42 22.25
C TYR A 303 15.95 -17.48 22.84
N GLU A 304 16.45 -18.66 23.19
CA GLU A 304 15.61 -19.73 23.74
C GLU A 304 14.99 -19.36 25.09
N SER A 305 15.75 -18.65 25.95
CA SER A 305 15.26 -18.16 27.24
C SER A 305 14.14 -17.14 27.04
N LEU A 306 14.35 -16.16 26.16
CA LEU A 306 13.36 -15.13 25.83
C LEU A 306 12.11 -15.71 25.14
N VAL A 307 12.26 -16.68 24.24
CA VAL A 307 11.10 -17.37 23.65
C VAL A 307 10.33 -18.15 24.70
N SER A 308 11.02 -18.78 25.65
CA SER A 308 10.38 -19.55 26.72
C SER A 308 9.64 -18.68 27.74
N SER A 309 9.96 -17.39 27.85
CA SER A 309 9.25 -16.45 28.73
C SER A 309 7.96 -15.90 28.12
N ILE A 310 7.71 -16.14 26.82
CA ILE A 310 6.47 -15.75 26.16
C ILE A 310 5.34 -16.68 26.59
N ARG A 311 4.16 -16.10 26.87
CA ARG A 311 2.95 -16.85 27.17
C ARG A 311 2.66 -17.90 26.10
N PRO A 312 2.40 -19.17 26.47
CA PRO A 312 2.13 -20.25 25.52
C PRO A 312 0.98 -19.94 24.56
N GLU A 313 -0.02 -19.17 24.99
CA GLU A 313 -1.15 -18.75 24.17
C GLU A 313 -0.73 -17.82 23.03
N ILE A 314 0.23 -16.92 23.27
CA ILE A 314 0.79 -16.04 22.23
C ILE A 314 1.58 -16.86 21.21
N ILE A 315 2.38 -17.83 21.67
CA ILE A 315 3.09 -18.75 20.77
C ILE A 315 2.10 -19.58 19.93
N ALA A 316 1.00 -20.02 20.53
CA ALA A 316 -0.07 -20.72 19.83
C ALA A 316 -0.74 -19.82 18.76
N ASP A 317 -0.98 -18.54 19.06
CA ASP A 317 -1.55 -17.58 18.10
C ASP A 317 -0.57 -17.29 16.94
N LEU A 318 0.74 -17.14 17.22
CA LEU A 318 1.77 -16.99 16.18
C LEU A 318 1.82 -18.21 15.24
N ARG A 319 1.74 -19.43 15.79
CA ARG A 319 1.68 -20.68 15.01
C ARG A 319 0.40 -20.76 14.20
N ARG A 320 -0.76 -20.49 14.82
CA ARG A 320 -2.07 -20.48 14.16
C ARG A 320 -2.08 -19.51 12.99
N ASN A 321 -1.55 -18.30 13.16
CA ASN A 321 -1.45 -17.32 12.07
C ASN A 321 -0.58 -17.83 10.93
N ARG A 322 0.60 -18.41 11.22
CA ARG A 322 1.48 -18.97 10.19
C ARG A 322 0.78 -20.09 9.41
N GLU A 323 0.18 -21.04 10.12
CA GLU A 323 -0.52 -22.18 9.50
C GLU A 323 -1.72 -21.72 8.66
N HIS A 324 -2.47 -20.74 9.17
CA HIS A 324 -3.60 -20.12 8.47
C HIS A 324 -3.17 -19.52 7.13
N TRP A 325 -2.13 -18.68 7.09
CA TRP A 325 -1.65 -18.10 5.84
C TRP A 325 -1.02 -19.13 4.90
N LEU A 326 -0.30 -20.13 5.43
CA LEU A 326 0.26 -21.22 4.62
C LEU A 326 -0.84 -22.08 3.97
N ALA A 327 -1.98 -22.27 4.63
CA ALA A 327 -3.10 -23.04 4.09
C ALA A 327 -3.74 -22.39 2.85
N ALA A 328 -3.69 -21.05 2.74
CA ALA A 328 -4.16 -20.34 1.56
C ALA A 328 -3.07 -20.12 0.49
N ARG A 329 -1.78 -20.18 0.85
CA ARG A 329 -0.66 -19.75 0.00
C ARG A 329 -0.56 -20.55 -1.30
N ASP A 330 -0.32 -19.84 -2.40
CA ASP A 330 0.18 -20.38 -3.65
C ASP A 330 1.60 -19.88 -3.87
N GLU A 331 2.59 -20.78 -3.92
CA GLU A 331 4.01 -20.40 -4.00
C GLU A 331 4.33 -19.58 -5.25
N SER A 332 3.73 -19.92 -6.40
CA SER A 332 3.99 -19.20 -7.64
C SER A 332 3.41 -17.78 -7.60
N LEU A 333 2.23 -17.61 -7.02
CA LEU A 333 1.61 -16.28 -6.89
C LEU A 333 2.33 -15.42 -5.85
N SER A 334 2.74 -16.02 -4.72
CA SER A 334 3.55 -15.39 -3.68
C SER A 334 4.87 -14.86 -4.24
N ASP A 335 5.61 -15.69 -4.97
CA ASP A 335 6.90 -15.30 -5.55
C ASP A 335 6.78 -14.17 -6.58
N VAL A 336 5.67 -14.15 -7.35
CA VAL A 336 5.40 -13.06 -8.31
C VAL A 336 5.11 -11.77 -7.55
N GLN A 337 4.30 -11.84 -6.48
CA GLN A 337 3.99 -10.69 -5.63
C GLN A 337 5.27 -10.11 -5.03
N ASP A 338 6.14 -10.94 -4.44
CA ASP A 338 7.38 -10.50 -3.82
C ASP A 338 8.29 -9.76 -4.81
N ARG A 339 8.42 -10.27 -6.05
CA ARG A 339 9.21 -9.60 -7.10
C ARG A 339 8.63 -8.26 -7.55
N VAL A 340 7.31 -8.18 -7.70
CA VAL A 340 6.63 -6.94 -8.11
C VAL A 340 6.78 -5.89 -7.00
N TYR A 341 6.62 -6.32 -5.76
CA TYR A 341 6.74 -5.48 -4.59
C TYR A 341 8.17 -4.95 -4.39
N ASP A 342 9.17 -5.83 -4.47
CA ASP A 342 10.58 -5.45 -4.40
C ASP A 342 10.96 -4.45 -5.49
N ALA A 343 10.48 -4.65 -6.72
CA ALA A 343 10.73 -3.72 -7.82
C ALA A 343 10.07 -2.35 -7.59
N TYR A 344 8.86 -2.34 -7.04
CA TYR A 344 8.15 -1.13 -6.66
C TYR A 344 8.90 -0.36 -5.55
N LEU A 345 9.34 -1.03 -4.49
CA LEU A 345 10.10 -0.41 -3.39
C LEU A 345 11.45 0.16 -3.86
N LYS A 346 12.22 -0.59 -4.65
CA LYS A 346 13.50 -0.14 -5.21
C LYS A 346 13.35 1.09 -6.11
N THR A 347 12.29 1.15 -6.90
CA THR A 347 12.01 2.30 -7.79
C THR A 347 11.71 3.56 -6.98
N ASN A 348 11.16 3.41 -5.78
CA ASN A 348 10.80 4.51 -4.87
C ASN A 348 11.85 4.75 -3.76
N LYS A 349 13.10 4.32 -3.98
CA LYS A 349 14.27 4.57 -3.10
C LYS A 349 14.21 3.96 -1.68
N VAL A 350 13.47 2.88 -1.47
CA VAL A 350 13.59 2.10 -0.23
C VAL A 350 14.77 1.12 -0.39
N SER A 351 15.90 1.40 0.24
CA SER A 351 17.09 0.53 0.21
C SER A 351 17.57 0.22 1.63
N SER A 352 17.68 -1.06 1.99
CA SER A 352 18.32 -1.50 3.24
C SER A 352 19.52 -2.37 2.92
N GLY A 353 20.69 -2.03 3.47
CA GLY A 353 21.91 -2.82 3.28
C GLY A 353 23.03 -2.39 4.21
N GLN A 354 22.86 -2.59 5.52
CA GLN A 354 23.90 -2.54 6.56
C GLN A 354 23.53 -3.47 7.74
N ASP A 355 24.51 -3.84 8.57
CA ASP A 355 24.32 -4.63 9.80
C ASP A 355 23.70 -3.80 10.92
N ASN A 356 22.40 -3.51 10.79
CA ASN A 356 21.58 -2.81 11.78
C ASN A 356 20.37 -3.67 12.17
N TYR A 357 19.60 -3.25 13.20
CA TYR A 357 18.27 -3.80 13.48
C TYR A 357 17.40 -3.79 12.22
N SER A 358 16.37 -4.63 12.21
CA SER A 358 15.26 -4.38 11.30
C SER A 358 14.76 -2.94 11.50
N GLU A 359 14.42 -2.25 10.41
CA GLU A 359 14.05 -0.83 10.48
C GLU A 359 12.86 -0.61 11.42
N VAL A 360 11.92 -1.55 11.48
CA VAL A 360 10.81 -1.56 12.45
C VAL A 360 11.32 -1.56 13.89
N VAL A 361 12.27 -2.43 14.24
CA VAL A 361 12.83 -2.52 15.60
C VAL A 361 13.66 -1.28 15.93
N GLY A 362 14.46 -0.75 15.01
CA GLY A 362 15.20 0.49 15.22
C GLY A 362 14.29 1.69 15.51
N LEU A 363 13.21 1.83 14.72
CA LEU A 363 12.17 2.84 14.93
C LEU A 363 11.46 2.67 16.28
N LEU A 364 11.13 1.43 16.64
CA LEU A 364 10.49 1.13 17.92
C LEU A 364 11.41 1.45 19.08
N ILE A 365 12.64 0.92 19.11
CA ILE A 365 13.62 1.20 20.17
C ILE A 365 13.75 2.72 20.36
N SER A 366 13.97 3.47 19.28
CA SER A 366 14.14 4.94 19.33
C SER A 366 12.92 5.69 19.89
N SER A 367 11.70 5.17 19.73
CA SER A 367 10.47 5.91 20.01
C SER A 367 9.57 5.30 21.10
N TYR A 368 9.89 4.10 21.59
CA TYR A 368 8.99 3.28 22.42
C TYR A 368 8.56 4.01 23.69
N ASP A 369 9.52 4.53 24.45
CA ASP A 369 9.25 5.19 25.73
C ASP A 369 8.48 6.51 25.54
N ILE A 370 8.79 7.23 24.45
CA ILE A 370 8.13 8.49 24.08
C ILE A 370 6.65 8.23 23.78
N PHE A 371 6.37 7.28 22.90
CA PHE A 371 5.02 7.09 22.37
C PHE A 371 4.17 6.09 23.10
N THR A 372 4.73 5.19 23.91
CA THR A 372 3.93 4.15 24.59
C THR A 372 3.96 4.24 26.12
N GLU A 373 5.03 4.76 26.72
CA GLU A 373 5.16 4.82 28.19
C GLU A 373 4.85 6.20 28.79
N SER A 374 4.83 7.27 27.99
CA SER A 374 4.41 8.59 28.47
C SER A 374 2.90 8.62 28.85
N PRO A 375 2.50 9.18 30.00
CA PRO A 375 1.09 9.47 30.30
C PRO A 375 0.52 10.45 29.26
N LEU A 376 -0.73 10.24 28.85
CA LEU A 376 -1.46 11.15 27.94
C LEU A 376 -1.69 12.52 28.57
#